data_AF-A0A7L4CBW7-F1
#
_entry.id   AF-A0A7L4CBW7-F1
#
_cell.length_a   1.000
_cell.length_b   1.000
_cell.length_c   1.000
_cell.angle_alpha   90.00
_cell.angle_beta   90.00
_cell.angle_gamma   90.00
#
_symmetry.space_group_name_H-M   'P 1'
#
loop_
_entity.id
_entity.type
_entity.pdbx_description
1 polymer ?
#
loop_
_entity_poly.entity_id
_entity_poly.type
_entity_poly.pdbx_seq_one_letter_code
_entity_poly.pdbx_strand_id
1 'polypeptide(L)'
;MQTHLYLLLLAAGISAAPQMSSLAELLTLLQRMHGSMTKDVQNLRIETPDNIDDVNCVSTIFEGMELLKTNPAMKKFSGVFQKFERLKQSLTPNLAKEGNCDTERRNATVFIEKLMTFIRKALKNAR
;
A
#
# COMPACT_ATOMS: atom_id res chain seq x y z
N MET A 1 -56.70 3.65 26.68
CA MET A 1 -55.22 3.66 26.82
C MET A 1 -54.68 2.59 25.88
N GLN A 2 -53.98 3.00 24.82
CA GLN A 2 -53.51 2.09 23.77
C GLN A 2 -52.00 2.23 23.67
N THR A 3 -51.29 1.15 23.96
CA THR A 3 -49.84 1.03 24.00
C THR A 3 -49.30 0.80 22.60
N HIS A 4 -48.41 1.69 22.13
CA HIS A 4 -47.60 1.44 20.95
C HIS A 4 -46.16 1.18 21.38
N LEU A 5 -45.81 -0.11 21.41
CA LEU A 5 -44.47 -0.62 21.65
C LEU A 5 -43.63 -0.37 20.39
N TYR A 6 -42.71 0.60 20.43
CA TYR A 6 -41.74 0.81 19.35
C TYR A 6 -40.43 0.11 19.72
N LEU A 7 -40.17 -1.02 19.06
CA LEU A 7 -38.91 -1.74 19.10
C LEU A 7 -38.26 -1.60 17.72
N LEU A 8 -37.37 -0.61 17.57
CA LEU A 8 -36.48 -0.51 16.41
C LEU A 8 -35.08 -0.91 16.85
N LEU A 9 -34.78 -2.21 16.69
CA LEU A 9 -33.43 -2.76 16.79
C LEU A 9 -32.65 -2.35 15.52
N LEU A 10 -31.83 -1.31 15.64
CA LEU A 10 -30.79 -1.03 14.66
C LEU A 10 -29.62 -2.00 14.89
N ALA A 11 -29.71 -3.18 14.28
CA ALA A 11 -28.54 -4.01 14.06
C ALA A 11 -27.69 -3.36 12.96
N ALA A 12 -26.82 -2.43 13.33
CA ALA A 12 -25.73 -2.03 12.46
C ALA A 12 -24.74 -3.20 12.41
N GLY A 13 -24.86 -4.04 11.39
CA GLY A 13 -23.92 -5.12 11.11
C GLY A 13 -22.51 -4.55 11.02
N ILE A 14 -21.63 -5.00 11.91
CA ILE A 14 -20.20 -4.72 11.86
C ILE A 14 -19.69 -5.48 10.63
N SER A 15 -19.71 -4.82 9.47
CA SER A 15 -19.07 -5.34 8.27
C SER A 15 -17.55 -5.24 8.47
N ALA A 16 -16.97 -6.33 8.94
CA ALA A 16 -15.53 -6.58 8.89
C ALA A 16 -15.12 -6.92 7.44
N ALA A 17 -15.27 -5.95 6.53
CA ALA A 17 -14.75 -5.94 5.17
C ALA A 17 -13.96 -4.67 4.71
N PRO A 18 -13.55 -3.68 5.54
CA PRO A 18 -12.92 -2.46 5.00
C PRO A 18 -11.48 -2.64 4.48
N GLN A 19 -10.75 -3.65 4.97
CA GLN A 19 -9.30 -3.73 4.73
C GLN A 19 -8.97 -4.37 3.36
N MET A 20 -9.71 -5.39 2.93
CA MET A 20 -9.55 -5.97 1.59
C MET A 20 -9.91 -4.97 0.49
N SER A 21 -10.98 -4.17 0.69
CA SER A 21 -11.35 -3.14 -0.28
C SER A 21 -10.29 -2.04 -0.38
N SER A 22 -9.69 -1.63 0.75
CA SER A 22 -8.62 -0.63 0.79
C SER A 22 -7.34 -1.07 0.04
N LEU A 23 -6.88 -2.31 0.24
CA LEU A 23 -5.69 -2.84 -0.44
C LEU A 23 -5.91 -3.12 -1.93
N ALA A 24 -7.10 -3.61 -2.32
CA ALA A 24 -7.45 -3.79 -3.73
C ALA A 24 -7.55 -2.45 -4.48
N GLU A 25 -8.09 -1.43 -3.82
CA GLU A 25 -8.13 -0.07 -4.37
C GLU A 25 -6.72 0.52 -4.51
N LEU A 26 -5.84 0.32 -3.52
CA LEU A 26 -4.44 0.72 -3.60
C LEU A 26 -3.73 0.07 -4.80
N LEU A 27 -3.93 -1.23 -5.04
CA LEU A 27 -3.38 -1.91 -6.22
C LEU A 27 -3.89 -1.31 -7.53
N THR A 28 -5.19 -1.01 -7.62
CA THR A 28 -5.79 -0.40 -8.81
C THR A 28 -5.17 0.97 -9.10
N LEU A 29 -4.97 1.78 -8.06
CA LEU A 29 -4.33 3.09 -8.20
C LEU A 29 -2.85 2.96 -8.60
N LEU A 30 -2.12 2.00 -8.04
CA LEU A 30 -0.72 1.71 -8.43
C LEU A 30 -0.61 1.28 -9.89
N GLN A 31 -1.53 0.45 -10.38
CA GLN A 31 -1.58 0.05 -11.80
C GLN A 31 -1.79 1.25 -12.72
N ARG A 32 -2.73 2.14 -12.37
CA ARG A 32 -2.97 3.38 -13.13
C ARG A 32 -1.74 4.29 -13.12
N MET A 33 -1.12 4.44 -11.95
CA MET A 33 0.10 5.22 -11.77
C MET A 33 1.22 4.67 -12.66
N HIS A 34 1.48 3.36 -12.59
CA HIS A 34 2.49 2.66 -13.37
C HIS A 34 2.34 2.92 -14.88
N GLY A 35 1.12 2.77 -15.42
CA GLY A 35 0.85 2.99 -16.85
C GLY A 35 0.90 4.46 -17.30
N SER A 36 0.96 5.42 -16.37
CA SER A 36 0.85 6.86 -16.66
C SER A 36 2.08 7.66 -16.20
N MET A 37 3.16 6.98 -15.81
CA MET A 37 4.43 7.60 -15.43
C MET A 37 5.15 8.14 -16.66
N THR A 38 5.78 9.30 -16.50
CA THR A 38 6.68 9.84 -17.52
C THR A 38 8.01 9.07 -17.51
N LYS A 39 8.77 9.14 -18.61
CA LYS A 39 10.10 8.51 -18.70
C LYS A 39 11.06 8.95 -17.59
N ASP A 40 10.99 10.22 -17.20
CA ASP A 40 11.85 10.75 -16.13
C ASP A 40 11.57 10.08 -14.79
N VAL A 41 10.29 9.85 -14.47
CA VAL A 41 9.91 9.11 -13.27
C VAL A 41 10.31 7.65 -13.40
N GLN A 42 10.04 7.01 -14.54
CA GLN A 42 10.39 5.60 -14.79
C GLN A 42 11.89 5.34 -14.58
N ASN A 43 12.75 6.31 -14.91
CA ASN A 43 14.21 6.20 -14.80
C ASN A 43 14.76 6.52 -13.39
N LEU A 44 13.94 6.99 -12.44
CA LEU A 44 14.37 7.21 -11.06
C LEU A 44 14.96 5.92 -10.49
N ARG A 45 16.12 6.03 -9.82
CA ARG A 45 16.79 4.91 -9.18
C ARG A 45 16.33 4.80 -7.74
N ILE A 46 15.77 3.65 -7.38
CA ILE A 46 15.17 3.38 -6.08
C ILE A 46 15.80 2.11 -5.53
N GLU A 47 16.22 2.15 -4.26
CA GLU A 47 16.61 0.95 -3.53
C GLU A 47 15.44 -0.03 -3.50
N THR A 48 15.61 -1.17 -4.12
CA THR A 48 14.55 -2.16 -4.33
C THR A 48 15.00 -3.48 -3.74
N PRO A 49 14.21 -4.10 -2.84
CA PRO A 49 14.54 -5.40 -2.27
C PRO A 49 14.83 -6.43 -3.35
N ASP A 50 15.90 -7.19 -3.18
CA ASP A 50 16.19 -8.30 -4.07
C ASP A 50 15.15 -9.41 -3.93
N ASN A 51 14.84 -9.77 -2.68
CA ASN A 51 13.71 -10.60 -2.34
C ASN A 51 12.55 -9.76 -1.77
N ILE A 52 11.44 -9.67 -2.51
CA ILE A 52 10.25 -8.93 -2.07
C ILE A 52 9.48 -9.63 -0.93
N ASP A 53 9.82 -10.89 -0.66
CA ASP A 53 9.20 -11.70 0.39
C ASP A 53 9.96 -11.65 1.70
N ASP A 54 11.12 -11.00 1.72
CA ASP A 54 11.87 -10.82 2.94
C ASP A 54 11.13 -9.84 3.85
N VAL A 55 10.72 -10.33 5.02
CA VAL A 55 10.06 -9.52 6.06
C VAL A 55 10.98 -8.43 6.60
N ASN A 56 12.29 -8.54 6.34
CA ASN A 56 13.29 -7.54 6.70
C ASN A 56 13.36 -6.36 5.72
N CYS A 57 12.58 -6.35 4.64
CA CYS A 57 12.68 -5.37 3.55
C CYS A 57 11.50 -4.40 3.45
N VAL A 58 10.57 -4.44 4.40
CA VAL A 58 9.37 -3.60 4.43
C VAL A 58 9.72 -2.12 4.62
N SER A 59 10.69 -1.76 5.48
CA SER A 59 11.16 -0.37 5.60
C SER A 59 11.72 0.16 4.29
N THR A 60 12.53 -0.62 3.59
CA THR A 60 13.08 -0.25 2.26
C THR A 60 11.96 0.05 1.26
N ILE A 61 10.88 -0.75 1.25
CA ILE A 61 9.70 -0.48 0.41
C ILE A 61 9.07 0.87 0.76
N PHE A 62 8.98 1.20 2.05
CA PHE A 62 8.40 2.46 2.52
C PHE A 62 9.27 3.65 2.15
N GLU A 63 10.59 3.54 2.28
CA GLU A 63 11.55 4.56 1.85
C GLU A 63 11.49 4.79 0.34
N GLY A 64 11.38 3.74 -0.48
CA GLY A 64 11.24 3.87 -1.93
C GLY A 64 9.96 4.61 -2.34
N MET A 65 8.86 4.39 -1.61
CA MET A 65 7.61 5.14 -1.81
C MET A 65 7.72 6.61 -1.39
N GLU A 66 8.45 6.91 -0.31
CA GLU A 66 8.75 8.28 0.09
C GLU A 66 9.58 9.00 -0.97
N LEU A 67 10.60 8.33 -1.53
CA LEU A 67 11.40 8.87 -2.62
C LEU A 67 10.54 9.20 -3.85
N LEU A 68 9.66 8.28 -4.28
CA LEU A 68 8.71 8.54 -5.39
C LEU A 68 7.83 9.77 -5.14
N LYS A 69 7.33 9.92 -3.91
CA LYS A 69 6.43 11.01 -3.51
C LYS A 69 7.08 12.39 -3.68
N THR A 70 8.40 12.49 -3.53
CA THR A 70 9.13 13.76 -3.67
C THR A 70 9.14 14.30 -5.10
N ASN A 71 8.96 13.45 -6.11
CA ASN A 71 9.00 13.88 -7.51
C ASN A 71 7.74 14.72 -7.87
N PRO A 72 7.88 15.93 -8.43
CA PRO A 72 6.74 16.78 -8.78
C PRO A 72 5.73 16.13 -9.73
N ALA A 73 6.17 15.29 -10.66
CA ALA A 73 5.30 14.58 -11.60
C ALA A 73 4.41 13.54 -10.91
N MET A 74 4.74 13.16 -9.67
CA MET A 74 3.98 12.21 -8.86
C MET A 74 2.87 12.86 -8.04
N LYS A 75 2.81 14.20 -7.95
CA LYS A 75 1.75 14.92 -7.21
C LYS A 75 0.34 14.56 -7.67
N LYS A 76 0.15 14.32 -8.97
CA LYS A 76 -1.14 13.89 -9.55
C LYS A 76 -1.63 12.52 -9.04
N PHE A 77 -0.75 11.74 -8.39
CA PHE A 77 -1.04 10.46 -7.78
C PHE A 77 -1.09 10.52 -6.25
N SER A 78 -1.33 11.70 -5.66
CA SER A 78 -1.44 11.89 -4.20
C SER A 78 -2.33 10.86 -3.49
N GLY A 79 -3.41 10.41 -4.13
CA GLY A 79 -4.29 9.36 -3.62
C GLY A 79 -3.61 8.00 -3.42
N VAL A 80 -2.61 7.65 -4.24
CA VAL A 80 -1.77 6.45 -4.02
C VAL A 80 -1.03 6.59 -2.70
N PHE A 81 -0.31 7.69 -2.52
CA PHE A 81 0.51 7.92 -1.33
C PHE A 81 -0.33 8.00 -0.05
N GLN A 82 -1.51 8.62 -0.10
CA GLN A 82 -2.42 8.67 1.04
C GLN A 82 -2.91 7.27 1.48
N LYS A 83 -3.27 6.40 0.53
CA LYS A 83 -3.69 5.03 0.87
C LYS A 83 -2.52 4.17 1.29
N PHE A 84 -1.36 4.36 0.65
CA PHE A 84 -0.14 3.68 1.02
C PHE A 84 0.28 4.00 2.46
N GLU A 85 0.10 5.25 2.91
CA GLU A 85 0.44 5.62 4.29
C GLU A 85 -0.41 4.89 5.34
N ARG A 86 -1.69 4.60 5.02
CA ARG A 86 -2.54 3.76 5.89
C ARG A 86 -2.03 2.32 5.97
N LEU A 87 -1.56 1.78 4.85
CA LEU A 87 -0.91 0.46 4.83
C LEU A 87 0.36 0.48 5.67
N LYS A 88 1.22 1.49 5.49
CA LYS A 88 2.43 1.66 6.31
C LYS A 88 2.10 1.67 7.80
N GLN A 89 1.15 2.50 8.23
CA GLN A 89 0.70 2.56 9.64
C GLN A 89 0.23 1.20 10.19
N SER A 90 -0.46 0.39 9.37
CA SER A 90 -0.90 -0.95 9.80
C SER A 90 0.25 -1.95 9.95
N LEU A 91 1.37 -1.74 9.25
CA LEU A 91 2.53 -2.64 9.24
C LEU A 91 3.65 -2.17 10.18
N THR A 92 3.72 -0.87 10.48
CA THR A 92 4.73 -0.26 11.37
C THR A 92 4.90 -0.97 12.71
N PRO A 93 3.85 -1.44 13.42
CA PRO A 93 4.02 -2.15 14.69
C PRO A 93 4.89 -3.42 14.59
N ASN A 94 4.99 -4.02 13.41
CA ASN A 94 5.78 -5.22 13.17
C ASN A 94 7.22 -4.94 12.68
N LEU A 95 7.55 -3.68 12.37
CA LEU A 95 8.85 -3.28 11.81
C LEU A 95 9.98 -3.18 12.84
N ALA A 96 9.70 -3.08 14.14
CA ALA A 96 10.74 -2.89 15.15
C ALA A 96 11.75 -4.06 15.27
N LYS A 97 11.56 -5.14 14.51
CA LYS A 97 12.39 -6.36 14.48
C LYS A 97 13.08 -6.58 13.13
N GLU A 98 13.10 -5.57 12.28
CA GLU A 98 13.62 -5.70 10.93
C GLU A 98 15.14 -5.93 10.94
N GLY A 99 15.59 -7.00 10.30
CA GLY A 99 16.99 -7.31 10.07
C GLY A 99 17.59 -6.56 8.87
N ASN A 100 18.72 -7.04 8.37
CA ASN A 100 19.30 -6.48 7.15
C ASN A 100 18.45 -6.88 5.93
N CYS A 101 18.15 -5.90 5.07
CA CYS A 101 17.54 -6.12 3.76
C CYS A 101 18.61 -6.04 2.67
N ASP A 102 18.69 -7.06 1.81
CA ASP A 102 19.49 -7.00 0.60
C ASP A 102 18.74 -6.25 -0.51
N THR A 103 19.38 -5.22 -1.07
CA THR A 103 18.77 -4.31 -2.06
C THR A 103 19.63 -4.13 -3.30
N GLU A 104 18.96 -3.83 -4.42
CA GLU A 104 19.58 -3.35 -5.65
C GLU A 104 18.95 -2.03 -6.10
N ARG A 105 19.76 -1.13 -6.67
CA ARG A 105 19.27 0.10 -7.32
C ARG A 105 18.57 -0.17 -8.65
N ARG A 106 17.25 -0.31 -8.59
CA ARG A 106 16.41 -0.52 -9.78
C ARG A 106 15.68 0.74 -10.19
N ASN A 107 15.13 0.73 -11.39
CA ASN A 107 14.33 1.85 -11.87
C ASN A 107 12.93 1.85 -11.21
N ALA A 108 12.22 2.97 -11.25
CA ALA A 108 10.94 3.11 -10.58
C ALA A 108 9.86 2.15 -11.11
N THR A 109 9.92 1.82 -12.40
CA THR A 109 9.02 0.83 -13.02
C THR A 109 9.13 -0.51 -12.29
N VAL A 110 10.35 -1.05 -12.17
CA VAL A 110 10.61 -2.32 -11.51
C VAL A 110 10.28 -2.26 -10.02
N PHE A 111 10.59 -1.14 -9.36
CA PHE A 111 10.20 -0.93 -7.96
C PHE A 111 8.68 -1.03 -7.77
N ILE A 112 7.88 -0.36 -8.62
CA ILE A 112 6.41 -0.37 -8.53
C ILE A 112 5.84 -1.76 -8.83
N GLU A 113 6.43 -2.51 -9.76
CA GLU A 113 6.04 -3.90 -10.03
C GLU A 113 6.25 -4.81 -8.80
N LYS A 114 7.40 -4.68 -8.14
CA LYS A 114 7.67 -5.39 -6.89
C LYS A 114 6.74 -4.95 -5.76
N LEU A 115 6.49 -3.65 -5.62
CA LEU A 115 5.53 -3.11 -4.65
C LEU A 115 4.12 -3.68 -4.85
N MET A 116 3.63 -3.76 -6.09
CA MET A 116 2.34 -4.39 -6.38
C MET A 116 2.34 -5.87 -5.97
N THR A 117 3.46 -6.56 -6.15
CA THR A 117 3.62 -7.96 -5.72
C THR A 117 3.57 -8.10 -4.20
N PHE A 118 4.27 -7.24 -3.47
CA PHE A 118 4.20 -7.16 -2.00
C PHE A 118 2.76 -6.98 -1.51
N ILE A 119 2.03 -6.00 -2.06
CA ILE A 119 0.65 -5.71 -1.64
C ILE A 119 -0.30 -6.87 -1.98
N ARG A 120 -0.14 -7.52 -3.14
CA ARG A 120 -0.93 -8.72 -3.49
C ARG A 120 -0.72 -9.85 -2.51
N LYS A 121 0.48 -10.00 -1.94
CA LYS A 121 0.76 -11.02 -0.93
C LYS A 121 0.16 -10.65 0.42
N ALA A 122 0.27 -9.39 0.84
CA ALA A 122 -0.42 -8.89 2.03
C ALA A 122 -1.94 -9.13 1.95
N LEU A 123 -2.55 -8.94 0.77
CA LEU A 123 -3.97 -9.28 0.52
C LEU A 123 -4.30 -10.76 0.69
N LYS A 124 -3.41 -11.66 0.26
CA LYS A 124 -3.63 -13.11 0.38
C LYS A 124 -3.56 -13.58 1.82
N ASN A 125 -2.64 -13.02 2.60
CA ASN A 125 -2.43 -13.40 4.00
C ASN A 125 -3.48 -12.81 4.96
N ALA A 126 -4.28 -11.84 4.48
CA ALA A 126 -5.40 -11.26 5.22
C ALA A 126 -6.74 -12.01 5.02
N ARG A 127 -6.74 -13.11 4.25
CA ARG A 127 -7.87 -14.06 4.14
C ARG A 127 -7.73 -15.18 5.16
#